data_AF-A0A6C1NQK5-F1
#
_entry.id   AF-A0A6C1NQK5-F1
#
_cell.length_a   1.000
_cell.length_b   1.000
_cell.length_c   1.000
_cell.angle_alpha   90.00
_cell.angle_beta   90.00
_cell.angle_gamma   90.00
#
_symmetry.space_group_name_H-M   'P 1'
#
loop_
_entity.id
_entity.type
_entity.pdbx_description
1 polymer ?
#
loop_
_entity_poly.entity_id
_entity_poly.type
_entity_poly.pdbx_seq_one_letter_code
_entity_poly.pdbx_strand_id
1 'polypeptide(L)'
;VTLTEIVWQQQQLGFWYALPLSLAFILFVISAFAETNRLPFDLPEAESELVTGYHTEYSSMKFSMFFIAEYSHILTASALMATLFLGGWSIPFWSGDHMFWYEGMLISGFTAAGEAIPAAPAIWKTLLTFLAFALKTAFFILVFIWVRWTLPRFRYDQVMHLGWKVMLPVSLGYVMALAATILVLDQVGVEGFLFGAVLTAVSGLATLLFVFVLDRGRIMGGAAADSEGRPLQGLSVREVRPVLAGAGATSGLPGGSDSEIARKEGM
;
A
#
# COMPACT_ATOMS: atom_id res chain seq x y z
N VAL A 1 25.66 0.85 -8.95
CA VAL A 1 24.48 0.47 -8.14
C VAL A 1 23.65 -0.53 -8.91
N THR A 2 24.06 -1.79 -8.84
CA THR A 2 23.28 -2.93 -9.32
C THR A 2 22.38 -3.46 -8.20
N LEU A 3 21.30 -4.19 -8.52
CA LEU A 3 20.45 -4.83 -7.49
C LEU A 3 21.26 -5.78 -6.60
N THR A 4 22.29 -6.43 -7.16
CA THR A 4 23.22 -7.29 -6.44
C THR A 4 24.04 -6.52 -5.42
N GLU A 5 24.51 -5.31 -5.75
CA GLU A 5 25.22 -4.44 -4.80
C GLU A 5 24.32 -4.02 -3.63
N ILE A 6 23.03 -3.76 -3.87
CA ILE A 6 22.09 -3.42 -2.80
C ILE A 6 21.94 -4.59 -1.81
N VAL A 7 21.72 -5.80 -2.33
CA VAL A 7 21.59 -7.01 -1.50
C VAL A 7 22.88 -7.29 -0.72
N TRP A 8 24.03 -7.02 -1.33
CA TRP A 8 25.32 -7.15 -0.66
C TRP A 8 25.48 -6.17 0.51
N GLN A 9 25.17 -4.89 0.31
CA GLN A 9 25.24 -3.91 1.39
C GLN A 9 24.29 -4.25 2.55
N GLN A 10 23.12 -4.82 2.24
CA GLN A 10 22.19 -5.35 3.25
C GLN A 10 22.79 -6.49 4.07
N GLN A 11 23.52 -7.42 3.43
CA GLN A 11 24.19 -8.52 4.12
C GLN A 11 25.31 -8.01 5.05
N GLN A 12 26.09 -7.00 4.64
CA GLN A 12 27.16 -6.41 5.46
C GLN A 12 26.62 -5.71 6.71
N LEU A 13 25.45 -5.06 6.61
CA LEU A 13 24.82 -4.40 7.75
C LEU A 13 24.16 -5.39 8.72
N GLY A 14 23.92 -6.64 8.31
CA GLY A 14 23.26 -7.67 9.14
C GLY A 14 21.78 -7.38 9.44
N PHE A 15 21.24 -6.28 8.92
CA PHE A 15 19.84 -5.86 9.08
C PHE A 15 19.16 -5.74 7.72
N TRP A 16 17.89 -6.13 7.66
CA TRP A 16 17.05 -5.82 6.52
C TRP A 16 16.77 -4.33 6.46
N TYR A 17 16.85 -3.74 5.27
CA TYR A 17 16.54 -2.33 5.03
C TYR A 17 15.12 -1.94 5.45
N ALA A 18 14.21 -2.88 5.63
CA ALA A 18 12.93 -2.62 6.27
C ALA A 18 13.05 -1.92 7.65
N LEU A 19 14.13 -2.14 8.41
CA LEU A 19 14.33 -1.49 9.71
C LEU A 19 15.07 -0.14 9.61
N PRO A 20 16.30 -0.07 9.04
CA PRO A 20 17.02 1.20 8.85
C PRO A 20 16.31 2.18 7.93
N LEU A 21 15.46 1.71 7.00
CA LEU A 21 14.71 2.53 6.05
C LEU A 21 13.19 2.36 6.25
N SER A 22 12.74 2.21 7.49
CA SER A 22 11.34 1.95 7.85
C SER A 22 10.32 2.92 7.23
N LEU A 23 10.60 4.23 7.19
CA LEU A 23 9.66 5.18 6.56
C LEU A 23 9.64 5.02 5.03
N ALA A 24 10.80 4.85 4.38
CA ALA A 24 10.85 4.58 2.94
C ALA A 24 10.17 3.27 2.59
N PHE A 25 10.27 2.24 3.44
CA PHE A 25 9.57 0.98 3.25
C PHE A 25 8.05 1.21 3.23
N ILE A 26 7.49 1.94 4.20
CA ILE A 26 6.06 2.24 4.25
C ILE A 26 5.63 3.07 3.03
N LEU A 27 6.37 4.12 2.67
CA LEU A 27 6.08 4.94 1.51
C LEU A 27 6.11 4.12 0.21
N PHE A 28 7.09 3.22 0.08
CA PHE A 28 7.20 2.34 -1.08
C PHE A 28 6.04 1.34 -1.13
N VAL A 29 5.65 0.74 -0.01
CA VAL A 29 4.48 -0.15 0.08
C VAL A 29 3.22 0.58 -0.39
N ILE A 30 2.95 1.78 0.15
CA ILE A 30 1.77 2.58 -0.23
C ILE A 30 1.81 2.93 -1.73
N SER A 31 2.98 3.33 -2.25
CA SER A 31 3.14 3.63 -3.67
C SER A 31 2.97 2.39 -4.56
N ALA A 32 3.45 1.22 -4.13
CA ALA A 32 3.28 -0.03 -4.86
C ALA A 32 1.81 -0.44 -4.94
N PHE A 33 1.05 -0.27 -3.85
CA PHE A 33 -0.39 -0.45 -3.85
C PHE A 33 -1.11 0.52 -4.81
N ALA A 34 -0.73 1.80 -4.79
CA ALA A 34 -1.31 2.80 -5.67
C ALA A 34 -1.02 2.49 -7.16
N GLU A 35 0.20 2.09 -7.50
CA GLU A 35 0.60 1.78 -8.88
C GLU A 35 -0.06 0.50 -9.41
N THR A 36 -0.28 -0.51 -8.55
CA THR A 36 -0.97 -1.75 -8.97
C THR A 36 -2.45 -1.55 -9.29
N ASN A 37 -3.00 -0.33 -9.09
CA ASN A 37 -4.39 0.03 -9.40
C ASN A 37 -5.40 -1.00 -8.89
N ARG A 38 -5.16 -1.54 -7.69
CA ARG A 38 -6.02 -2.56 -7.06
C ARG A 38 -6.59 -2.04 -5.76
N LEU A 39 -7.73 -2.61 -5.33
CA LEU A 39 -8.34 -2.34 -4.02
C LEU A 39 -7.25 -2.29 -2.93
N PRO A 40 -7.07 -1.15 -2.22
CA PRO A 40 -8.00 -0.05 -1.99
C PRO A 40 -7.89 1.17 -2.95
N PHE A 41 -6.94 1.19 -3.88
CA PHE A 41 -6.66 2.27 -4.84
C PHE A 41 -7.09 1.92 -6.28
N ASP A 42 -8.32 1.41 -6.43
CA ASP A 42 -8.82 0.83 -7.68
C ASP A 42 -9.53 1.86 -8.59
N LEU A 43 -8.92 3.03 -8.82
CA LEU A 43 -9.57 4.19 -9.45
C LEU A 43 -9.97 3.99 -10.93
N PRO A 44 -9.15 3.34 -11.77
CA PRO A 44 -9.50 3.09 -13.19
C PRO A 44 -10.63 2.07 -13.37
N GLU A 45 -10.73 1.03 -12.53
CA GLU A 45 -11.93 0.16 -12.52
C GLU A 45 -13.13 0.89 -11.90
N ALA A 46 -12.90 1.86 -11.01
CA ALA A 46 -13.92 2.55 -10.22
C ALA A 46 -14.74 3.60 -10.93
N GLU A 47 -14.12 4.47 -11.73
CA GLU A 47 -14.86 5.52 -12.46
C GLU A 47 -15.81 4.93 -13.52
N SER A 48 -15.68 3.64 -13.76
CA SER A 48 -16.55 2.83 -14.61
C SER A 48 -17.79 2.28 -13.88
N GLU A 49 -18.06 2.65 -12.62
CA GLU A 49 -19.17 2.05 -11.83
C GLU A 49 -20.60 2.38 -12.33
N LEU A 50 -20.75 3.07 -13.47
CA LEU A 50 -22.00 3.20 -14.22
C LEU A 50 -22.10 2.31 -15.47
N VAL A 51 -20.98 1.80 -16.01
CA VAL A 51 -20.89 0.79 -17.10
C VAL A 51 -19.56 0.08 -16.91
N THR A 52 -19.58 -1.19 -16.48
CA THR A 52 -18.43 -2.04 -16.11
C THR A 52 -17.27 -2.00 -17.13
N GLY A 53 -16.41 -0.97 -17.04
CA GLY A 53 -15.55 -0.40 -18.09
C GLY A 53 -14.90 -1.38 -19.07
N TYR A 54 -13.59 -1.60 -18.93
CA TYR A 54 -12.87 -2.50 -19.84
C TYR A 54 -13.32 -3.98 -19.72
N HIS A 55 -13.99 -4.35 -18.63
CA HIS A 55 -14.59 -5.68 -18.50
C HIS A 55 -15.76 -5.93 -19.48
N THR A 56 -16.43 -4.89 -19.97
CA THR A 56 -17.50 -5.00 -20.98
C THR A 56 -17.02 -4.67 -22.39
N GLU A 57 -15.98 -3.85 -22.53
CA GLU A 57 -15.45 -3.43 -23.84
C GLU A 57 -14.53 -4.47 -24.49
N TYR A 58 -13.89 -5.34 -23.70
CA TYR A 58 -12.95 -6.35 -24.19
C TYR A 58 -13.41 -7.78 -23.91
N SER A 59 -13.27 -8.66 -24.89
CA SER A 59 -13.65 -10.08 -24.78
C SER A 59 -12.47 -11.03 -25.03
N SER A 60 -12.52 -12.20 -24.39
CA SER A 60 -11.62 -13.35 -24.59
C SER A 60 -10.14 -13.02 -24.38
N MET A 61 -9.32 -13.06 -25.45
CA MET A 61 -7.86 -12.95 -25.33
C MET A 61 -7.40 -11.56 -24.88
N LYS A 62 -8.07 -10.50 -25.34
CA LYS A 62 -7.76 -9.12 -24.91
C LYS A 62 -8.09 -8.91 -23.44
N PHE A 63 -9.19 -9.49 -22.97
CA PHE A 63 -9.56 -9.50 -21.54
C PHE A 63 -8.51 -10.25 -20.70
N SER A 64 -8.05 -11.42 -21.16
CA SER A 64 -7.01 -12.19 -20.47
C SER A 64 -5.68 -11.43 -20.34
N MET A 65 -5.29 -10.66 -21.38
CA MET A 65 -4.07 -9.84 -21.33
C MET A 65 -4.09 -8.80 -20.21
N PHE A 66 -5.24 -8.19 -19.90
CA PHE A 66 -5.36 -7.26 -18.79
C PHE A 66 -5.12 -7.95 -17.44
N PHE A 67 -5.73 -9.10 -17.18
CA PHE A 67 -5.47 -9.85 -15.94
C PHE A 67 -4.02 -10.32 -15.83
N ILE A 68 -3.43 -10.84 -16.91
CA ILE A 68 -2.03 -11.27 -16.90
C ILE A 68 -1.11 -10.07 -16.61
N ALA A 69 -1.39 -8.90 -17.18
CA ALA A 69 -0.63 -7.69 -16.93
C ALA A 69 -0.76 -7.22 -15.47
N GLU A 70 -1.98 -7.17 -14.92
CA GLU A 70 -2.21 -6.80 -13.53
C GLU A 70 -1.50 -7.75 -12.55
N TYR A 71 -1.65 -9.06 -12.73
CA TYR A 71 -0.99 -10.05 -11.86
C TYR A 71 0.54 -10.06 -12.03
N SER A 72 1.03 -9.84 -13.25
CA SER A 72 2.46 -9.65 -13.51
C SER A 72 2.98 -8.41 -12.78
N HIS A 73 2.23 -7.32 -12.77
CA HIS A 73 2.59 -6.10 -12.06
C HIS A 73 2.65 -6.28 -10.54
N ILE A 74 1.71 -7.03 -9.95
CA ILE A 74 1.76 -7.39 -8.52
C ILE A 74 2.99 -8.25 -8.21
N LEU A 75 3.32 -9.20 -9.09
CA LEU A 75 4.50 -10.06 -8.95
C LEU A 75 5.80 -9.25 -9.02
N THR A 76 5.94 -8.34 -9.99
CA THR A 76 7.14 -7.51 -10.14
C THR A 76 7.28 -6.52 -8.98
N ALA A 77 6.19 -5.87 -8.56
CA ALA A 77 6.20 -4.99 -7.39
C ALA A 77 6.64 -5.74 -6.13
N SER A 78 6.08 -6.93 -5.88
CA SER A 78 6.45 -7.79 -4.74
C SER A 78 7.91 -8.24 -4.80
N ALA A 79 8.43 -8.57 -5.99
CA ALA A 79 9.83 -8.93 -6.21
C ALA A 79 10.78 -7.74 -5.93
N LEU A 80 10.39 -6.53 -6.35
CA LEU A 80 11.14 -5.30 -6.04
C LEU A 80 11.13 -4.99 -4.55
N MET A 81 9.99 -5.17 -3.86
CA MET A 81 9.92 -5.00 -2.40
C MET A 81 10.84 -5.99 -1.67
N ALA A 82 10.82 -7.26 -2.09
CA ALA A 82 11.67 -8.30 -1.52
C ALA A 82 13.16 -8.00 -1.71
N THR A 83 13.57 -7.54 -2.89
CA THR A 83 14.97 -7.18 -3.17
C THR A 83 15.41 -5.90 -2.46
N LEU A 84 14.62 -4.83 -2.50
CA LEU A 84 15.03 -3.53 -1.97
C LEU A 84 15.01 -3.47 -0.44
N PHE A 85 14.07 -4.16 0.23
CA PHE A 85 13.89 -3.99 1.67
C PHE A 85 14.18 -5.25 2.50
N LEU A 86 13.94 -6.44 1.96
CA LEU A 86 14.08 -7.72 2.69
C LEU A 86 15.33 -8.51 2.27
N GLY A 87 16.32 -7.87 1.64
CA GLY A 87 17.58 -8.53 1.33
C GLY A 87 17.49 -9.57 0.21
N GLY A 88 16.44 -9.56 -0.62
CA GLY A 88 16.31 -10.44 -1.78
C GLY A 88 16.48 -11.92 -1.43
N TRP A 89 17.55 -12.54 -1.94
CA TRP A 89 17.88 -13.94 -1.71
C TRP A 89 18.61 -14.23 -0.40
N SER A 90 18.95 -13.21 0.39
CA SER A 90 19.69 -13.40 1.64
C SER A 90 18.86 -14.09 2.72
N ILE A 91 19.47 -14.98 3.50
CA ILE A 91 18.81 -15.67 4.62
C ILE A 91 19.31 -15.04 5.91
N PRO A 92 18.42 -14.49 6.76
CA PRO A 92 18.86 -13.92 8.02
C PRO A 92 19.51 -15.02 8.88
N PHE A 93 20.59 -14.68 9.57
CA PHE A 93 21.33 -15.56 10.49
C PHE A 93 22.12 -16.71 9.85
N TRP A 94 22.12 -16.88 8.52
CA TRP A 94 22.93 -17.87 7.82
C TRP A 94 23.93 -17.17 6.90
N SER A 95 25.22 -17.20 7.21
CA SER A 95 26.28 -16.53 6.42
C SER A 95 26.80 -17.33 5.22
N GLY A 96 26.26 -18.52 4.98
CA GLY A 96 26.67 -19.38 3.86
C GLY A 96 26.08 -18.98 2.49
N ASP A 97 25.34 -17.89 2.42
CA ASP A 97 24.71 -17.29 1.24
C ASP A 97 25.41 -15.98 0.79
N HIS A 98 26.39 -15.49 1.55
CA HIS A 98 27.23 -14.36 1.18
C HIS A 98 28.05 -14.84 -0.02
N MET A 99 27.59 -14.51 -1.22
CA MET A 99 28.19 -14.93 -2.48
C MET A 99 28.22 -13.70 -3.37
N PHE A 100 29.42 -13.25 -3.70
CA PHE A 100 29.66 -12.00 -4.41
C PHE A 100 30.56 -12.25 -5.61
N TRP A 101 30.27 -11.53 -6.70
CA TRP A 101 31.12 -11.49 -7.88
C TRP A 101 32.11 -10.32 -7.76
N TYR A 102 33.36 -10.63 -7.45
CA TYR A 102 34.46 -9.66 -7.40
C TYR A 102 35.49 -9.98 -8.48
N GLU A 103 35.87 -9.01 -9.31
CA GLU A 103 37.00 -9.14 -10.24
C GLU A 103 37.02 -10.46 -11.06
N GLY A 104 35.85 -10.98 -11.43
CA GLY A 104 35.71 -12.22 -12.21
C GLY A 104 35.71 -13.53 -11.41
N MET A 105 35.74 -13.48 -10.08
CA MET A 105 35.65 -14.66 -9.19
C MET A 105 34.47 -14.57 -8.22
N LEU A 106 33.88 -15.72 -7.90
CA LEU A 106 32.82 -15.85 -6.89
C LEU A 106 33.45 -16.00 -5.50
N ILE A 107 33.29 -15.00 -4.65
CA ILE A 107 33.90 -14.88 -3.32
C ILE A 107 32.80 -14.89 -2.25
N SER A 108 33.03 -15.55 -1.11
CA SER A 108 32.10 -15.53 0.03
C SER A 108 32.44 -14.56 1.14
N GLY A 109 33.64 -13.97 1.09
CA GLY A 109 34.08 -12.92 2.00
C GLY A 109 35.58 -12.64 1.83
N PHE A 110 36.06 -11.59 2.50
CA PHE A 110 37.47 -11.28 2.62
C PHE A 110 37.94 -11.62 4.04
N THR A 111 39.14 -12.18 4.19
CA THR A 111 39.76 -12.32 5.51
C THR A 111 40.22 -10.95 6.04
N ALA A 112 40.54 -10.84 7.33
CA ALA A 112 41.12 -9.62 7.92
C ALA A 112 42.46 -9.20 7.28
N ALA A 113 43.09 -10.08 6.48
CA ALA A 113 44.29 -9.82 5.70
C ALA A 113 44.01 -9.47 4.23
N GLY A 114 42.75 -9.34 3.82
CA GLY A 114 42.34 -8.98 2.45
C GLY A 114 42.32 -10.15 1.46
N GLU A 115 42.50 -11.40 1.91
CA GLU A 115 42.45 -12.56 1.02
C GLU A 115 41.00 -12.96 0.71
N ALA A 116 40.73 -13.20 -0.57
CA ALA A 116 39.45 -13.67 -1.09
C ALA A 116 39.18 -15.13 -0.70
N ILE A 117 38.09 -15.39 0.04
CA ILE A 117 37.64 -16.76 0.30
C ILE A 117 36.82 -17.23 -0.90
N PRO A 118 37.27 -18.25 -1.67
CA PRO A 118 36.51 -18.73 -2.82
C PRO A 118 35.19 -19.36 -2.35
N ALA A 119 34.08 -18.88 -2.89
CA ALA A 119 32.78 -19.46 -2.61
C ALA A 119 32.65 -20.79 -3.35
N ALA A 120 32.37 -21.88 -2.64
CA ALA A 120 32.01 -23.16 -3.25
C ALA A 120 30.52 -23.16 -3.61
N PRO A 121 30.14 -23.06 -4.91
CA PRO A 121 28.75 -23.13 -5.31
C PRO A 121 28.24 -24.55 -5.13
N ALA A 122 27.39 -24.75 -4.13
CA ALA A 122 26.65 -26.00 -3.96
C ALA A 122 25.23 -25.81 -4.48
N ILE A 123 24.73 -26.76 -5.28
CA ILE A 123 23.37 -26.73 -5.84
C ILE A 123 22.30 -26.59 -4.74
N TRP A 124 22.54 -27.22 -3.59
CA TRP A 124 21.66 -27.09 -2.42
C TRP A 124 21.58 -25.66 -1.88
N LYS A 125 22.69 -24.92 -1.90
CA LYS A 125 22.73 -23.51 -1.45
C LYS A 125 21.97 -22.61 -2.42
N THR A 126 22.15 -22.79 -3.73
CA THR A 126 21.46 -21.98 -4.73
C THR A 126 19.94 -22.21 -4.70
N LEU A 127 19.52 -23.47 -4.55
CA LEU A 127 18.10 -23.82 -4.41
C LEU A 127 17.49 -23.21 -3.14
N LEU A 128 18.24 -23.20 -2.03
CA LEU A 128 17.79 -22.57 -0.78
C LEU A 128 17.64 -21.05 -0.92
N THR A 129 18.61 -20.36 -1.55
CA THR A 129 18.53 -18.91 -1.79
C THR A 129 17.39 -18.52 -2.74
N PHE A 130 17.13 -19.36 -3.75
CA PHE A 130 15.99 -19.18 -4.65
C PHE A 130 14.66 -19.37 -3.90
N LEU A 131 14.56 -20.41 -3.08
CA LEU A 131 13.38 -20.65 -2.26
C LEU A 131 13.14 -19.50 -1.27
N ALA A 132 14.19 -18.97 -0.65
CA ALA A 132 14.09 -17.83 0.26
C ALA A 132 13.54 -16.58 -0.45
N PHE A 133 14.03 -16.30 -1.66
CA PHE A 133 13.51 -15.20 -2.48
C PHE A 133 12.04 -15.40 -2.88
N ALA A 134 11.69 -16.62 -3.31
CA ALA A 134 10.32 -16.98 -3.67
C ALA A 134 9.37 -16.85 -2.47
N LEU A 135 9.78 -17.30 -1.28
CA LEU A 135 9.00 -17.19 -0.05
C LEU A 135 8.77 -15.73 0.36
N LYS A 136 9.78 -14.87 0.26
CA LYS A 136 9.62 -13.42 0.54
C LYS A 136 8.72 -12.72 -0.47
N THR A 137 8.86 -13.07 -1.74
CA THR A 137 7.98 -12.54 -2.79
C THR A 137 6.54 -13.00 -2.56
N ALA A 138 6.34 -14.28 -2.22
CA ALA A 138 5.04 -14.82 -1.87
C ALA A 138 4.45 -14.15 -0.61
N PHE A 139 5.28 -13.84 0.40
CA PHE A 139 4.85 -13.07 1.56
C PHE A 139 4.27 -11.71 1.17
N PHE A 140 4.92 -10.97 0.27
CA PHE A 140 4.38 -9.70 -0.20
C PHE A 140 3.09 -9.86 -1.02
N ILE A 141 3.00 -10.87 -1.88
CA ILE A 141 1.75 -11.20 -2.57
C ILE A 141 0.63 -11.50 -1.57
N LEU A 142 0.92 -12.24 -0.50
CA LEU A 142 -0.04 -12.48 0.57
C LEU A 142 -0.45 -11.19 1.27
N VAL A 143 0.47 -10.23 1.46
CA VAL A 143 0.12 -8.89 1.97
C VAL A 143 -0.80 -8.15 1.01
N PHE A 144 -0.56 -8.20 -0.31
CA PHE A 144 -1.47 -7.61 -1.30
C PHE A 144 -2.88 -8.21 -1.22
N ILE A 145 -2.96 -9.54 -1.11
CA ILE A 145 -4.23 -10.24 -0.94
C ILE A 145 -4.87 -9.87 0.39
N TRP A 146 -4.11 -9.78 1.48
CA TRP A 146 -4.67 -9.48 2.80
C TRP A 146 -5.20 -8.05 2.90
N VAL A 147 -4.47 -7.07 2.37
CA VAL A 147 -4.88 -5.66 2.37
C VAL A 147 -6.20 -5.46 1.63
N ARG A 148 -6.40 -6.18 0.53
CA ARG A 148 -7.65 -6.16 -0.24
C ARG A 148 -8.90 -6.50 0.60
N TRP A 149 -8.76 -7.30 1.65
CA TRP A 149 -9.88 -7.76 2.49
C TRP A 149 -10.04 -6.93 3.77
N THR A 150 -9.09 -6.03 4.08
CA THR A 150 -9.04 -5.29 5.35
C THR A 150 -9.36 -3.82 5.22
N LEU A 151 -8.97 -3.17 4.10
CA LEU A 151 -9.14 -1.74 3.93
C LEU A 151 -10.40 -1.39 3.12
N PRO A 152 -11.21 -0.42 3.58
CA PRO A 152 -12.25 0.19 2.76
C PRO A 152 -11.66 0.88 1.53
N ARG A 153 -12.46 0.98 0.46
CA ARG A 153 -12.09 1.64 -0.79
C ARG A 153 -11.90 3.15 -0.59
N PHE A 154 -10.82 3.72 -1.15
CA PHE A 154 -10.58 5.17 -1.11
C PHE A 154 -11.20 5.88 -2.32
N ARG A 155 -11.69 7.11 -2.10
CA ARG A 155 -12.20 7.98 -3.17
C ARG A 155 -11.04 8.69 -3.88
N TYR A 156 -11.19 8.98 -5.19
CA TYR A 156 -10.19 9.68 -6.02
C TYR A 156 -9.57 10.90 -5.34
N ASP A 157 -10.40 11.77 -4.78
CA ASP A 157 -9.96 13.00 -4.13
C ASP A 157 -9.01 12.75 -2.94
N GLN A 158 -9.24 11.66 -2.20
CA GLN A 158 -8.40 11.27 -1.05
C GLN A 158 -7.06 10.72 -1.50
N VAL A 159 -7.04 9.93 -2.58
CA VAL A 159 -5.81 9.38 -3.16
C VAL A 159 -4.92 10.49 -3.73
N MET A 160 -5.53 11.43 -4.47
CA MET A 160 -4.83 12.59 -5.01
C MET A 160 -4.26 13.48 -3.90
N HIS A 161 -5.04 13.69 -2.83
CA HIS A 161 -4.55 14.42 -1.65
C HIS A 161 -3.38 13.71 -0.97
N LEU A 162 -3.48 12.38 -0.75
CA LEU A 162 -2.44 11.58 -0.11
C LEU A 162 -1.14 11.63 -0.93
N GLY A 163 -1.20 11.38 -2.24
CA GLY A 163 -0.02 11.38 -3.11
C GLY A 163 0.69 12.73 -3.14
N TRP A 164 -0.05 13.80 -3.41
CA TRP A 164 0.54 15.12 -3.68
C TRP A 164 0.86 15.93 -2.42
N LYS A 165 0.00 15.91 -1.40
CA LYS A 165 0.17 16.75 -0.21
C LYS A 165 0.89 16.05 0.93
N VAL A 166 0.93 14.71 0.93
CA VAL A 166 1.55 13.94 2.01
C VAL A 166 2.78 13.20 1.50
N MET A 167 2.64 12.28 0.54
CA MET A 167 3.73 11.38 0.17
C MET A 167 4.92 12.10 -0.48
N LEU A 168 4.67 13.04 -1.40
CA LEU A 168 5.72 13.77 -2.08
C LEU A 168 6.58 14.62 -1.11
N PRO A 169 6.03 15.54 -0.31
CA PRO A 169 6.84 16.35 0.61
C PRO A 169 7.51 15.51 1.70
N VAL A 170 6.85 14.46 2.20
CA VAL A 170 7.43 13.58 3.23
C VAL A 170 8.59 12.77 2.67
N SER A 171 8.48 12.22 1.45
CA SER A 171 9.57 11.44 0.84
C SER A 171 10.81 12.30 0.61
N LEU A 172 10.64 13.53 0.11
CA LEU A 172 11.74 14.48 -0.07
C LEU A 172 12.40 14.86 1.26
N GLY A 173 11.60 15.19 2.28
CA GLY A 173 12.13 15.49 3.61
C GLY A 173 12.87 14.31 4.22
N TYR A 174 12.38 13.08 4.02
CA TYR A 174 13.00 11.87 4.53
C TYR A 174 14.35 11.56 3.87
N VAL A 175 14.44 11.71 2.53
CA VAL A 175 15.71 11.53 1.82
C VAL A 175 16.77 12.50 2.34
N MET A 176 16.40 13.77 2.56
CA MET A 176 17.31 14.76 3.13
C MET A 176 17.74 14.41 4.57
N ALA A 177 16.81 13.97 5.41
CA ALA A 177 17.10 13.56 6.78
C ALA A 177 18.04 12.34 6.84
N LEU A 178 17.81 11.33 5.98
CA LEU A 178 18.70 10.18 5.86
C LEU A 178 20.09 10.57 5.37
N ALA A 179 20.18 11.40 4.33
CA ALA A 179 21.45 11.86 3.79
C ALA A 179 22.26 12.60 4.88
N ALA A 180 21.63 13.48 5.64
CA ALA A 180 22.26 14.18 6.75
C ALA A 180 22.72 13.21 7.85
N THR A 181 21.90 12.21 8.19
CA THR A 181 22.23 11.21 9.21
C THR A 181 23.43 10.36 8.81
N ILE A 182 23.47 9.93 7.54
CA ILE A 182 24.59 9.14 6.99
C ILE A 182 25.88 9.98 7.03
N LEU A 183 25.83 11.25 6.62
CA LEU A 183 26.99 12.14 6.67
C LEU A 183 27.52 12.34 8.09
N VAL A 184 26.64 12.51 9.08
CA VAL A 184 27.05 12.65 10.48
C VAL A 184 27.68 11.36 11.00
N LEU A 185 27.10 10.21 10.68
CA LEU A 185 27.63 8.91 11.10
C LEU A 185 29.01 8.62 10.49
N ASP A 186 29.23 9.01 9.23
CA ASP A 186 30.50 8.90 8.54
C ASP A 186 31.59 9.75 9.23
N GLN A 187 31.26 10.99 9.64
CA GLN A 187 32.18 11.86 10.39
C GLN A 187 32.55 11.32 11.78
N VAL A 188 31.66 10.55 12.41
CA VAL A 188 31.90 9.94 13.73
C VAL A 188 32.68 8.62 13.60
N GLY A 189 32.83 8.07 12.39
CA GLY A 189 33.58 6.83 12.14
C GLY A 189 32.94 5.59 12.77
N VAL A 190 31.61 5.60 12.94
CA VAL A 190 30.89 4.44 13.49
C VAL A 190 30.70 3.42 12.37
N GLU A 191 31.44 2.31 12.43
CA GLU A 191 31.31 1.23 11.47
C GLU A 191 30.49 0.05 12.00
N GLY A 192 29.85 -0.69 11.09
CA GLY A 192 29.20 -1.97 11.37
C GLY A 192 27.80 -1.87 11.99
N PHE A 193 27.54 -2.72 13.00
CA PHE A 193 26.21 -2.90 13.59
C PHE A 193 25.64 -1.63 14.24
N LEU A 194 26.50 -0.81 14.84
CA LEU A 194 26.11 0.45 15.48
C LEU A 194 25.62 1.49 14.46
N PHE A 195 26.21 1.52 13.26
CA PHE A 195 25.74 2.35 12.15
C PHE A 195 24.30 1.99 11.76
N GLY A 196 24.03 0.70 11.56
CA GLY A 196 22.69 0.20 11.24
C GLY A 196 21.67 0.44 12.37
N ALA A 197 22.08 0.32 13.63
CA ALA A 197 21.23 0.56 14.79
C ALA A 197 20.85 2.04 14.95
N VAL A 198 21.81 2.96 14.78
CA VAL A 198 21.52 4.41 14.85
C VAL A 198 20.62 4.83 13.68
N LEU A 199 20.88 4.32 12.48
CA LEU A 199 20.04 4.59 11.32
C LEU A 199 18.61 4.08 11.55
N THR A 200 18.46 2.88 12.11
CA THR A 200 17.15 2.32 12.49
C THR A 200 16.44 3.16 13.55
N ALA A 201 17.17 3.69 14.54
CA ALA A 201 16.58 4.55 15.57
C ALA A 201 16.08 5.87 14.98
N VAL A 202 16.88 6.53 14.12
CA VAL A 202 16.51 7.79 13.48
C VAL A 202 15.33 7.60 12.53
N SER A 203 15.37 6.56 11.68
CA SER A 203 14.29 6.25 10.75
C SER A 203 13.02 5.77 11.45
N GLY A 204 13.16 5.03 12.56
CA GLY A 204 12.05 4.66 13.42
C GLY A 204 11.39 5.88 14.04
N LEU A 205 12.16 6.85 14.52
CA LEU A 205 11.64 8.12 15.03
C LEU A 205 10.96 8.93 13.93
N ALA A 206 11.54 9.01 12.74
CA ALA A 206 10.92 9.65 11.58
C ALA A 206 9.60 8.97 11.20
N THR A 207 9.53 7.64 11.28
CA THR A 207 8.32 6.85 11.05
C THR A 207 7.26 7.14 12.11
N LEU A 208 7.61 7.18 13.39
CA LEU A 208 6.68 7.50 14.47
C LEU A 208 6.15 8.94 14.34
N LEU A 209 7.02 9.89 13.97
CA LEU A 209 6.62 11.26 13.69
C LEU A 209 5.66 11.32 12.51
N PHE A 210 5.93 10.58 11.45
CA PHE A 210 5.04 10.48 10.28
C PHE A 210 3.67 9.92 10.66
N VAL A 211 3.63 8.81 11.42
CA VAL A 211 2.38 8.21 11.90
C VAL A 211 1.62 9.17 12.81
N PHE A 212 2.31 9.87 13.72
CA PHE A 212 1.69 10.87 14.59
C PHE A 212 1.12 12.07 13.81
N VAL A 213 1.82 12.53 12.76
CA VAL A 213 1.34 13.60 11.87
C VAL A 213 0.12 13.14 11.08
N LEU A 214 0.10 11.89 10.62
CA LEU A 214 -1.06 11.28 9.95
C LEU A 214 -2.28 11.13 10.88
N ASP A 215 -2.06 10.66 12.11
CA ASP A 215 -3.10 10.36 13.10
C ASP A 215 -3.76 11.62 13.68
N ARG A 216 -3.17 12.81 13.48
CA ARG A 216 -3.72 14.10 13.95
C ARG A 216 -5.02 14.53 13.24
N GLY A 217 -5.72 13.62 12.57
CA GLY A 217 -7.11 13.79 12.13
C GLY A 217 -7.34 14.83 11.04
N ARG A 218 -6.29 15.38 10.41
CA ARG A 218 -6.42 16.46 9.41
C ARG A 218 -6.62 15.99 7.97
N ILE A 219 -6.48 14.69 7.70
CA ILE A 219 -6.32 14.18 6.32
C ILE A 219 -7.40 13.14 5.95
N MET A 220 -7.88 12.37 6.93
CA MET A 220 -8.91 11.33 6.75
C MET A 220 -10.13 11.64 7.65
N GLY A 221 -10.80 12.76 7.40
CA GLY A 221 -12.10 13.02 8.01
C GLY A 221 -13.13 12.06 7.43
N GLY A 222 -13.75 11.23 8.27
CA GLY A 222 -14.90 10.44 7.84
C GLY A 222 -16.01 11.38 7.34
N ALA A 223 -16.69 11.00 6.26
CA ALA A 223 -17.78 11.81 5.69
C ALA A 223 -18.92 12.13 6.69
N ALA A 224 -18.96 11.44 7.83
CA ALA A 224 -19.85 11.72 8.95
C ALA A 224 -19.45 12.93 9.83
N ALA A 225 -18.18 13.36 9.80
CA ALA A 225 -17.71 14.49 10.62
C ALA A 225 -18.07 15.86 10.01
N ASP A 226 -18.35 15.91 8.70
CA ASP A 226 -18.66 17.14 7.98
C ASP A 226 -20.15 17.54 8.07
N SER A 227 -20.98 16.71 8.71
CA SER A 227 -22.41 16.98 8.91
C SER A 227 -22.76 17.61 10.26
N GLU A 228 -21.87 17.55 11.26
CA GLU A 228 -22.14 18.14 12.58
C GLU A 228 -22.04 19.68 12.58
N GLY A 229 -21.41 20.27 11.56
CA GLY A 229 -21.17 21.72 11.48
C GLY A 229 -22.11 22.49 10.56
N ARG A 230 -22.96 21.84 9.76
CA ARG A 230 -23.98 22.53 8.97
C ARG A 230 -25.28 22.49 9.76
N PRO A 231 -25.64 23.57 10.49
CA PRO A 231 -26.97 23.63 11.04
C PRO A 231 -27.93 23.50 9.85
N LEU A 232 -28.81 22.49 9.88
CA LEU A 232 -29.92 22.29 8.94
C LEU A 232 -30.97 23.40 9.13
N GLN A 233 -30.51 24.65 9.14
CA GLN A 233 -31.21 25.86 9.53
C GLN A 233 -31.64 26.66 8.29
N GLY A 234 -31.83 25.95 7.18
CA GLY A 234 -32.28 26.50 5.91
C GLY A 234 -33.28 25.63 5.15
N LEU A 235 -33.43 24.34 5.48
CA LEU A 235 -34.46 23.52 4.85
C LEU A 235 -35.77 23.70 5.61
N SER A 236 -36.43 24.81 5.32
CA SER A 236 -37.81 25.00 5.74
C SER A 236 -38.64 23.84 5.17
N VAL A 237 -39.42 23.17 6.02
CA VAL A 237 -40.39 22.11 5.68
C VAL A 237 -41.46 22.59 4.67
N ARG A 238 -41.37 23.84 4.20
CA ARG A 238 -42.23 24.47 3.20
C ARG A 238 -41.91 24.04 1.77
N GLU A 239 -40.66 23.67 1.46
CA GLU A 239 -40.27 23.29 0.09
C GLU A 239 -40.52 21.81 -0.26
N VAL A 240 -40.76 20.95 0.73
CA VAL A 240 -41.10 19.54 0.47
C VAL A 240 -42.59 19.35 0.13
N ARG A 241 -43.44 20.34 0.45
CA ARG A 241 -44.90 20.22 0.34
C ARG A 241 -45.53 20.43 -1.05
N PRO A 242 -44.91 21.04 -2.08
CA PRO A 242 -45.56 21.13 -3.40
C PRO A 242 -45.48 19.80 -4.17
N VAL A 243 -44.48 18.96 -3.91
CA VAL A 243 -44.24 17.74 -4.71
C VAL A 243 -45.23 16.62 -4.38
N LEU A 244 -45.70 16.54 -3.13
CA LEU A 244 -46.75 15.59 -2.73
C LEU A 244 -48.16 16.11 -2.99
N ALA A 245 -48.35 17.42 -3.17
CA ALA A 245 -49.66 17.99 -3.49
C ALA A 245 -50.02 17.87 -4.99
N GLY A 246 -49.04 17.66 -5.87
CA GLY A 246 -49.25 17.47 -7.31
C GLY A 246 -49.51 16.03 -7.77
N ALA A 247 -49.34 15.04 -6.90
CA ALA A 247 -49.42 13.61 -7.27
C ALA A 247 -50.70 12.90 -6.78
N GLY A 248 -51.67 13.64 -6.23
CA GLY A 248 -52.84 13.09 -5.55
C GLY A 248 -54.19 13.30 -6.25
N ALA A 249 -54.23 13.58 -7.55
CA ALA A 249 -55.50 13.84 -8.23
C ALA A 249 -55.51 13.37 -9.69
N THR A 250 -55.46 12.06 -9.94
CA THR A 250 -56.17 11.40 -11.06
C THR A 250 -56.05 9.88 -10.93
N SER A 251 -57.05 9.22 -10.35
CA SER A 251 -57.51 7.89 -10.79
C SER A 251 -58.78 7.52 -10.04
N GLY A 252 -59.91 8.04 -10.50
CA GLY A 252 -61.19 7.44 -10.20
C GLY A 252 -61.32 6.16 -11.01
N LEU A 253 -61.31 5.01 -10.36
CA LEU A 253 -61.88 3.76 -10.86
C LEU A 253 -62.49 2.96 -9.68
N PRO A 254 -63.46 2.08 -9.96
CA PRO A 254 -64.67 1.92 -9.15
C PRO A 254 -64.66 0.66 -8.27
N GLY A 255 -65.52 0.65 -7.25
CA GLY A 255 -66.13 -0.59 -6.76
C GLY A 255 -65.94 -0.93 -5.29
N GLY A 256 -67.08 -1.02 -4.58
CA GLY A 256 -67.31 -1.83 -3.37
C GLY A 256 -66.69 -1.30 -2.08
N SER A 257 -67.31 -1.37 -0.91
CA SER A 257 -68.60 -1.92 -0.48
C SER A 257 -68.76 -1.52 1.00
N ASP A 258 -70.01 -1.20 1.36
CA ASP A 258 -70.64 -1.47 2.67
C ASP A 258 -70.09 -0.80 3.94
N SER A 259 -70.83 0.20 4.43
CA SER A 259 -71.28 0.23 5.83
C SER A 259 -72.34 1.32 6.05
N GLU A 260 -73.56 1.07 5.57
CA GLU A 260 -74.72 1.91 5.93
C GLU A 260 -75.96 1.05 6.18
N ILE A 261 -75.90 0.18 7.19
CA ILE A 261 -77.08 -0.41 7.83
C ILE A 261 -76.76 -0.57 9.31
N ALA A 262 -77.22 0.37 10.14
CA ALA A 262 -77.93 0.09 11.39
C ALA A 262 -78.10 1.37 12.24
N ARG A 263 -79.30 1.51 12.80
CA ARG A 263 -79.72 2.41 13.90
C ARG A 263 -80.21 3.82 13.49
N LYS A 264 -81.51 3.93 13.21
CA LYS A 264 -82.55 4.29 14.21
C LYS A 264 -83.88 4.63 13.53
N GLU A 265 -84.81 3.69 13.58
CA GLU A 265 -86.24 3.99 13.80
C GLU A 265 -86.62 3.43 15.17
N GLY A 266 -87.45 4.17 15.91
CA GLY A 266 -88.30 3.63 16.98
C GLY A 266 -87.98 4.08 18.41
N MET A 267 -88.84 4.98 18.91
CA MET A 267 -89.06 5.48 20.28
C MET A 267 -88.14 6.58 20.82
#